data_AF-A0A1F9EU10-F1
#
_entry.id   AF-A0A1F9EU10-F1
#
_cell.length_a   1.000
_cell.length_b   1.000
_cell.length_c   1.000
_cell.angle_alpha   90.00
_cell.angle_beta   90.00
_cell.angle_gamma   90.00
#
_symmetry.space_group_name_H-M   'P 1'
#
loop_
_entity.id
_entity.type
_entity.pdbx_description
1 polymer ?
#
loop_
_entity_poly.entity_id
_entity_poly.type
_entity_poly.pdbx_seq_one_letter_code
_entity_poly.pdbx_strand_id
1 'polypeptide(L)'
;MDKERLEWIMSGLTRYHLTKNEDQFVISAERNFNQKNMLTEQQEVRLENLYKEKSRLIPNRNYLSPKESVLQKKTKATRLRPKFVP
;
A
#
# COMPACT_ATOMS: atom_id res chain seq x y z
N MET A 1 -14.97 15.93 2.43
CA MET A 1 -14.54 14.57 2.85
C MET A 1 -15.42 14.09 3.99
N ASP A 2 -15.85 12.83 3.95
CA ASP A 2 -16.55 12.19 5.06
C ASP A 2 -15.59 11.84 6.21
N LYS A 3 -16.10 11.80 7.44
CA LYS A 3 -15.31 11.45 8.64
C LYS A 3 -14.62 10.09 8.49
N GLU A 4 -15.35 9.10 8.00
CA GLU A 4 -14.85 7.75 7.79
C GLU A 4 -13.67 7.73 6.82
N ARG A 5 -13.75 8.56 5.76
CA ARG A 5 -12.70 8.66 4.75
C ARG A 5 -11.44 9.32 5.31
N LEU A 6 -11.59 10.33 6.17
CA LEU A 6 -10.48 10.95 6.90
C LEU A 6 -9.80 9.96 7.86
N GLU A 7 -10.57 9.27 8.69
CA GLU A 7 -10.04 8.25 9.62
C GLU A 7 -9.32 7.13 8.88
N TRP A 8 -9.87 6.68 7.76
CA TRP A 8 -9.22 5.67 6.92
C TRP A 8 -7.88 6.16 6.36
N ILE A 9 -7.83 7.41 5.87
CA ILE A 9 -6.57 8.01 5.38
C ILE A 9 -5.57 8.16 6.53
N MET A 10 -5.99 8.62 7.71
CA MET A 10 -5.10 8.74 8.88
C MET A 10 -4.56 7.38 9.32
N SER A 11 -5.41 6.35 9.41
CA SER A 11 -4.99 4.98 9.69
C SER A 11 -4.01 4.47 8.63
N GLY A 12 -4.21 4.83 7.36
CA GLY A 12 -3.27 4.55 6.29
C GLY A 12 -1.93 5.25 6.48
N LEU A 13 -1.95 6.56 6.76
CA LEU A 13 -0.76 7.41 6.91
C LEU A 13 0.13 6.99 8.08
N THR A 14 -0.42 6.46 9.17
CA THR A 14 0.39 5.92 10.30
C THR A 14 1.29 4.74 9.90
N ARG A 15 0.98 4.03 8.81
CA ARG A 15 1.81 2.94 8.27
C ARG A 15 3.01 3.43 7.48
N TYR A 16 3.01 4.70 7.07
CA TYR A 16 4.07 5.31 6.27
C TYR A 16 4.96 6.19 7.14
N HIS A 17 6.22 6.34 6.73
CA HIS A 17 7.13 7.28 7.38
C HIS A 17 6.78 8.70 6.92
N LEU A 18 6.03 9.42 7.77
CA LEU A 18 5.72 10.83 7.58
C LEU A 18 6.97 11.67 7.89
N THR A 19 7.13 12.76 7.16
CA THR A 19 8.10 13.81 7.51
C THR A 19 7.49 14.70 8.60
N LYS A 20 8.33 15.41 9.36
CA LYS A 20 7.86 16.30 10.45
C LYS A 20 6.80 17.31 9.99
N ASN A 21 6.95 17.83 8.77
CA ASN A 21 6.02 18.79 8.19
C ASN A 21 4.65 18.16 7.88
N GLU A 22 4.65 16.92 7.39
CA GLU A 22 3.44 16.16 7.09
C GLU A 22 2.72 15.74 8.38
N ASP A 23 3.47 15.32 9.39
CA ASP A 23 2.93 14.94 10.69
C ASP A 23 2.24 16.11 11.38
N GLN A 24 2.87 17.29 11.35
CA GLN A 24 2.27 18.52 11.85
C GLN A 24 1.02 18.92 11.05
N PHE A 25 1.00 18.65 9.74
CA PHE A 25 -0.17 18.86 8.91
C PHE A 25 -1.32 17.93 9.29
N VAL A 26 -1.06 16.63 9.49
CA VAL A 26 -2.06 15.62 9.91
C VAL A 26 -2.67 16.02 11.26
N ILE A 27 -1.86 16.40 12.25
CA ILE A 27 -2.34 16.87 13.55
C ILE A 27 -3.21 18.13 13.41
N SER A 28 -2.79 19.08 12.56
CA SER A 28 -3.58 20.29 12.31
C SER A 28 -4.91 20.01 11.61
N ALA A 29 -4.93 19.03 10.70
CA ALA A 29 -6.10 18.57 9.99
C ALA A 29 -7.10 17.90 10.94
N GLU A 30 -6.61 17.04 11.84
CA GLU A 30 -7.42 16.40 12.88
C GLU A 30 -8.05 17.43 13.82
N ARG A 31 -7.25 18.42 14.27
CA ARG A 31 -7.73 19.47 15.17
C ARG A 31 -8.78 20.36 14.53
N ASN A 32 -8.57 20.73 13.26
CA ASN A 32 -9.55 21.51 12.49
C ASN A 32 -10.84 20.72 12.28
N PHE A 33 -10.72 19.42 11.98
CA PHE A 33 -11.87 18.55 11.84
C PHE A 33 -12.65 18.41 13.15
N ASN A 34 -11.97 18.20 14.28
CA ASN A 34 -12.64 18.13 15.59
C ASN A 34 -13.33 19.45 16.00
N GLN A 35 -12.81 20.60 15.57
CA GLN A 35 -13.41 21.90 15.90
C GLN A 35 -14.61 22.26 15.00
N LYS A 36 -14.53 21.95 13.71
CA LYS A 36 -15.52 22.40 12.72
C LYS A 36 -16.39 21.28 12.16
N ASN A 37 -16.09 20.02 12.50
CA ASN A 37 -16.60 18.80 11.84
C ASN A 37 -16.46 18.81 10.31
N MET A 38 -15.56 19.65 9.78
CA MET A 38 -15.36 19.85 8.35
C MET A 38 -13.92 20.31 8.09
N LEU A 39 -13.30 19.75 7.05
CA LEU A 39 -12.05 20.23 6.49
C LEU A 39 -12.32 21.25 5.38
N THR A 40 -11.36 22.14 5.16
CA THR A 40 -11.36 22.99 3.97
C THR A 40 -10.99 22.16 2.75
N GLU A 41 -11.61 22.42 1.60
CA GLU A 41 -11.35 21.69 0.34
C GLU A 41 -9.85 21.62 -0.02
N GLN A 42 -9.11 22.71 0.22
CA GLN A 42 -7.65 22.74 0.05
C GLN A 42 -6.92 21.77 0.97
N GLN A 43 -7.37 21.59 2.22
CA GLN A 43 -6.77 20.64 3.15
C GLN A 43 -7.07 19.21 2.71
N GLU A 44 -8.29 18.94 2.22
CA GLU A 44 -8.69 17.63 1.72
C GLU A 44 -7.85 17.19 0.52
N VAL A 45 -7.73 18.04 -0.50
CA VAL A 45 -6.92 17.77 -1.70
C VAL A 45 -5.47 17.52 -1.32
N ARG A 46 -4.94 18.29 -0.36
CA ARG A 46 -3.56 18.12 0.11
C ARG A 46 -3.37 16.81 0.85
N LEU A 47 -4.33 16.39 1.66
CA LEU A 47 -4.31 15.11 2.40
C LEU A 47 -4.41 13.90 1.46
N GLU A 48 -5.28 13.96 0.45
CA GLU A 48 -5.38 12.93 -0.59
C GLU A 48 -4.09 12.80 -1.40
N ASN A 49 -3.52 13.93 -1.83
CA ASN A 49 -2.27 13.93 -2.58
C ASN A 49 -1.13 13.36 -1.76
N LEU A 50 -1.03 13.72 -0.48
CA LEU A 50 -0.03 13.19 0.44
C LEU A 50 -0.16 11.66 0.57
N TYR A 51 -1.38 11.15 0.80
CA TYR A 51 -1.62 9.71 0.82
C TYR A 51 -1.27 9.02 -0.50
N LYS A 52 -1.61 9.63 -1.64
CA LYS A 52 -1.29 9.11 -2.97
C LYS A 52 0.21 9.09 -3.26
N GLU A 53 0.95 10.09 -2.81
CA GLU A 53 2.40 10.15 -2.93
C GLU A 53 3.07 9.08 -2.06
N LYS A 54 2.64 8.92 -0.80
CA LYS A 54 3.18 7.90 0.10
C LYS A 54 2.90 6.48 -0.38
N SER A 55 1.69 6.23 -0.86
CA SER A 55 1.33 4.93 -1.45
C SER A 55 2.10 4.62 -2.74
N ARG A 56 2.44 5.65 -3.55
CA ARG A 56 3.32 5.49 -4.72
C ARG A 56 4.78 5.26 -4.35
N LEU A 57 5.24 5.86 -3.25
CA LEU A 57 6.62 5.76 -2.77
C LEU A 57 6.95 4.40 -2.16
N ILE A 58 5.96 3.60 -1.77
CA ILE A 58 6.18 2.16 -1.61
C ILE A 58 6.20 1.61 -3.04
N PRO A 59 7.37 1.27 -3.61
CA PRO A 59 7.36 0.50 -4.84
C PRO A 59 6.54 -0.74 -4.51
N ASN A 60 5.49 -0.99 -5.29
CA ASN A 60 4.80 -2.25 -5.16
C ASN A 60 5.85 -3.35 -5.42
N ARG A 61 6.40 -3.90 -4.34
CA ARG A 61 7.38 -4.99 -4.39
C ARG A 61 6.78 -6.22 -5.08
N ASN A 62 5.47 -6.22 -5.36
CA ASN A 62 4.76 -7.30 -6.02
C ASN A 62 4.43 -7.05 -7.51
N TYR A 63 4.69 -5.88 -8.12
CA TYR A 63 4.51 -5.74 -9.59
C TYR A 63 5.70 -6.25 -10.41
N LEU A 64 6.85 -6.48 -9.77
CA LEU A 64 8.05 -7.11 -10.34
C LEU A 64 8.42 -8.39 -9.59
N SER A 65 7.46 -9.05 -8.93
CA SER A 65 7.62 -10.47 -8.65
C SER A 65 7.13 -11.21 -9.89
N PRO A 66 8.00 -11.85 -10.70
CA PRO A 66 7.57 -13.03 -11.42
C PRO A 66 6.76 -13.86 -10.46
N LYS A 67 5.54 -14.21 -10.90
CA LYS A 67 4.60 -15.09 -10.22
C LYS A 67 5.35 -16.06 -9.33
N GLU A 68 4.92 -16.16 -8.07
CA GLU A 68 5.14 -17.34 -7.25
C GLU A 68 5.08 -18.55 -8.18
N SER A 69 6.25 -19.12 -8.48
CA SER A 69 6.29 -20.48 -8.97
C SER A 69 5.88 -21.26 -7.74
N VAL A 70 4.56 -21.47 -7.65
CA VAL A 70 3.96 -22.42 -6.73
C VAL A 70 4.82 -23.65 -6.88
N LEU A 71 5.58 -23.92 -5.83
CA LEU A 71 6.42 -25.09 -5.68
C LEU A 71 5.43 -26.25 -5.50
N GLN A 72 4.72 -26.61 -6.57
CA GLN A 72 3.96 -27.82 -6.66
C GLN A 72 4.99 -28.93 -6.70
N LYS A 73 5.30 -29.43 -5.51
CA LYS A 73 5.84 -30.77 -5.28
C LYS A 73 4.99 -31.76 -6.08
N LYS A 74 5.31 -31.99 -7.35
CA LYS A 74 4.88 -33.18 -8.08
C LYS A 74 5.99 -34.20 -7.96
N THR A 75 5.83 -35.00 -6.93
CA THR A 75 6.36 -36.36 -6.79
C THR A 75 6.29 -37.13 -8.11
N LYS A 76 7.47 -37.64 -8.53
CA LYS A 76 7.73 -38.87 -9.31
C LYS A 76 7.14 -38.99 -10.72
N ALA A 77 8.03 -39.07 -11.71
CA ALA A 77 8.25 -40.31 -12.50
C ALA A 77 9.48 -40.16 -13.42
N THR A 78 10.59 -40.75 -13.01
CA THR A 78 11.73 -41.03 -13.90
C THR A 78 11.26 -41.96 -15.01
N ARG A 79 11.15 -41.48 -16.26
CA ARG A 79 11.08 -42.40 -17.39
C ARG A 79 12.50 -42.85 -17.73
N LEU A 80 12.89 -44.01 -17.20
CA LEU A 80 14.03 -44.77 -17.74
C LEU A 80 13.74 -45.03 -19.22
N ARG A 81 14.53 -44.43 -20.11
CA ARG A 81 14.51 -44.82 -21.52
C ARG A 81 15.16 -46.22 -21.61
N PRO A 82 14.52 -47.21 -22.23
CA PRO A 82 15.23 -48.45 -22.56
C PRO A 82 16.30 -48.12 -23.61
N LYS A 83 17.52 -48.64 -23.39
CA LYS A 83 18.59 -48.60 -24.39
C LYS A 83 18.11 -49.37 -25.62
N PHE A 84 18.07 -48.71 -26.77
CA PHE A 84 17.83 -49.39 -28.03
C PHE A 84 19.17 -50.00 -28.49
N VAL A 85 19.20 -51.32 -28.60
CA VAL A 85 20.25 -52.11 -29.29
C VAL A 85 19.46 -53.00 -30.25
N PRO A 86 19.64 -52.82 -31.56
CA PRO A 86 20.53 -53.71 -32.32
C PRO A 86 21.57 -52.94 -33.15
#